data_AF-B9WZQ5-F1
#
_entry.id   AF-B9WZQ5-F1
#
_cell.length_a   1.000
_cell.length_b   1.000
_cell.length_c   1.000
_cell.angle_alpha   90.00
_cell.angle_beta   90.00
_cell.angle_gamma   90.00
#
_symmetry.space_group_name_H-M   'P 1'
#
loop_
_entity.id
_entity.type
_entity.pdbx_description
1 polymer ?
#
loop_
_entity_poly.entity_id
_entity_poly.type
_entity_poly.pdbx_seq_one_letter_code
_entity_poly.pdbx_strand_id
1 'polypeptide(L)' 'MRDMGEPKLKIVAMPSDTNPAGNIFGGWILSQIDLAGAI' A
#
# COMPACT_ATOMS: atom_id res chain seq x y z
N MET A 1 -14.83 -15.19 13.58
CA MET A 1 -14.07 -14.41 12.59
C MET A 1 -13.18 -13.47 13.40
N ARG A 2 -11.84 -13.54 13.27
CA ARG A 2 -10.94 -12.79 14.17
C ARG A 2 -11.11 -11.29 13.93
N ASP A 3 -11.19 -10.54 15.02
CA ASP A 3 -11.20 -9.08 15.03
C ASP A 3 -9.83 -8.57 14.59
N MET A 4 -9.64 -8.44 13.27
CA MET A 4 -8.48 -7.77 12.69
C MET A 4 -8.73 -6.27 12.88
N GLY A 5 -8.07 -5.66 13.87
CA GLY A 5 -8.23 -4.25 14.19
C GLY A 5 -8.13 -3.32 12.97
N GLU A 6 -8.58 -2.08 13.13
CA GLU A 6 -8.73 -1.15 12.01
C GLU A 6 -7.40 -0.93 11.26
N PRO A 7 -7.43 -0.90 9.91
CA PRO A 7 -6.26 -0.61 9.11
C PRO A 7 -5.69 0.77 9.44
N LYS A 8 -4.39 0.84 9.72
CA LYS A 8 -3.67 2.09 9.99
C LYS A 8 -3.65 3.03 8.78
N LEU A 9 -3.53 2.47 7.57
CA LEU A 9 -3.57 3.21 6.32
C LEU A 9 -4.60 2.61 5.35
N LYS A 10 -5.31 3.49 4.66
CA LYS A 10 -6.19 3.15 3.54
C LYS A 10 -5.98 4.16 2.41
N ILE A 11 -5.29 3.73 1.36
CA ILE A 11 -4.90 4.55 0.22
C ILE A 11 -5.33 3.85 -1.07
N VAL A 12 -5.75 4.62 -2.06
CA VAL A 12 -6.13 4.11 -3.39
C VAL A 12 -4.91 4.23 -4.31
N ALA A 13 -4.52 3.12 -4.93
CA ALA A 13 -3.48 3.13 -5.95
C ALA A 13 -3.98 3.83 -7.24
N MET A 14 -3.12 4.63 -7.85
CA MET A 14 -3.38 5.39 -9.07
C MET A 14 -2.56 4.83 -10.23
N PRO A 15 -2.91 5.17 -11.50
CA PRO A 15 -2.13 4.72 -12.66
C PRO A 15 -0.64 5.08 -12.59
N SER A 16 -0.28 6.20 -11.95
CA SER A 16 1.10 6.61 -11.70
C SER A 16 1.90 5.67 -10.80
N ASP A 17 1.22 4.84 -10.01
CA ASP A 17 1.85 3.91 -9.07
C ASP A 17 2.17 2.56 -9.74
N THR A 18 1.93 2.45 -11.05
CA THR A 18 2.21 1.23 -11.82
C THR A 18 3.64 1.20 -12.36
N ASN A 19 4.17 0.00 -12.53
CA ASN A 19 5.40 -0.26 -13.26
C ASN A 19 5.15 -0.26 -14.79
N PRO A 20 6.19 -0.34 -15.64
CA PRO A 20 6.02 -0.36 -17.10
C PRO A 20 5.17 -1.53 -17.65
N ALA A 21 4.96 -2.59 -16.87
CA ALA A 21 4.08 -3.70 -17.22
C ALA A 21 2.61 -3.47 -16.79
N GLY A 22 2.29 -2.33 -16.18
CA GLY A 22 0.96 -1.97 -15.73
C GLY A 22 0.54 -2.61 -14.40
N ASN A 23 1.45 -3.26 -13.68
CA ASN A 23 1.17 -3.77 -12.32
C ASN A 23 1.58 -2.71 -11.29
N ILE A 24 0.99 -2.75 -10.09
CA ILE A 24 1.42 -1.87 -9.00
C ILE A 24 2.92 -2.06 -8.76
N PHE A 25 3.66 -0.96 -8.72
CA PHE A 25 5.10 -0.99 -8.53
C PHE A 25 5.44 -1.48 -7.12
N GLY A 26 6.33 -2.47 -7.03
CA GLY A 26 6.75 -3.04 -5.75
C GLY A 26 7.30 -1.99 -4.79
N GLY A 27 8.20 -1.13 -5.24
CA GLY A 27 8.78 -0.09 -4.37
C GLY A 27 7.75 0.89 -3.79
N TRP A 28 6.65 1.14 -4.48
CA TRP A 28 5.54 1.94 -3.95
C TRP A 28 4.80 1.19 -2.82
N ILE A 29 4.57 -0.11 -2.96
CA ILE A 29 3.97 -0.94 -1.89
C ILE A 29 4.86 -0.91 -0.64
N LEU A 30 6.19 -1.09 -0.83
CA LEU A 30 7.13 -1.07 0.28
C LEU A 30 7.15 0.28 1.01
N SER A 31 7.00 1.40 0.31
CA SER A 31 6.91 2.71 0.96
C SER A 31 5.59 2.89 1.74
N GLN A 32 4.47 2.33 1.26
CA GLN A 32 3.22 2.36 2.03
C GLN A 32 3.30 1.51 3.30
N ILE A 33 4.01 0.37 3.26
CA ILE A 33 4.25 -0.47 4.44
C ILE A 33 5.11 0.27 5.47
N ASP A 34 6.17 0.95 5.02
CA ASP A 34 7.03 1.76 5.90
C ASP A 34 6.23 2.88 6.59
N LEU A 35 5.42 3.62 5.82
CA LEU A 35 4.52 4.64 6.37
C LEU A 35 3.51 4.08 7.37
N ALA A 36 2.94 2.90 7.10
CA ALA A 36 2.00 2.25 8.02
C ALA A 36 2.68 1.83 9.33
N GLY A 37 3.94 1.40 9.28
CA GLY A 37 4.72 1.00 10.45
C GLY A 37 5.12 2.18 11.34
N ALA A 38 5.09 3.40 10.81
CA ALA A 38 5.41 4.62 11.55
C ALA A 38 4.24 5.19 12.39
N ILE A 39 3.01 4.65 12.28
CA ILE A 39 1.79 5.20 12.92
C ILE A 39 0.95 4.20 13.73
#